data_AF-A0A6B2UIZ3-F1
#
_entry.id   AF-A0A6B2UIZ3-F1
#
_cell.length_a   1.000
_cell.length_b   1.000
_cell.length_c   1.000
_cell.angle_alpha   90.00
_cell.angle_beta   90.00
_cell.angle_gamma   90.00
#
_symmetry.space_group_name_H-M   'P 1'
#
loop_
_entity.id
_entity.type
_entity.pdbx_description
1 polymer ?
#
loop_
_entity_poly.entity_id
_entity_poly.type
_entity_poly.pdbx_seq_one_letter_code
_entity_poly.pdbx_strand_id
1 'polypeptide(L)'
;MAREEWPVVPVEEICRVCGLDGDGALWDAYGAPQYHLCPCCGVAAGLGDVDREYVTSNRAAWLASGGEWKEPGFRPAGWSREEQLAQIPERWR
;
A
#
# COMPACT_ATOMS: atom_id res chain seq x y z
N MET A 1 9.30 37.21 -7.36
CA MET A 1 9.26 35.95 -6.60
C MET A 1 8.44 34.97 -7.43
N ALA A 2 9.07 34.11 -8.22
CA ALA A 2 8.35 33.04 -8.90
C ALA A 2 7.85 32.07 -7.82
N ARG A 3 6.55 31.77 -7.80
CA ARG A 3 6.03 30.71 -6.93
C ARG A 3 6.55 29.41 -7.55
N GLU A 4 7.43 28.71 -6.88
CA GLU A 4 7.84 27.36 -7.30
C GLU A 4 6.61 26.46 -7.20
N GLU A 5 6.01 26.15 -8.35
CA GLU A 5 4.92 25.19 -8.47
C GLU A 5 5.55 23.79 -8.46
N TRP A 6 5.44 23.11 -7.33
CA TRP A 6 5.89 21.72 -7.21
C TRP A 6 4.97 20.81 -8.04
N PRO A 7 5.53 19.86 -8.81
CA PRO A 7 4.71 18.92 -9.57
C PRO A 7 3.86 18.10 -8.60
N VAL A 8 2.55 18.11 -8.81
CA VAL A 8 1.62 17.26 -8.06
C VAL A 8 1.53 15.89 -8.73
N VAL A 9 1.50 14.83 -7.93
CA VAL A 9 1.28 13.45 -8.34
C VAL A 9 -0.07 12.95 -7.81
N PRO A 10 -0.64 11.86 -8.37
CA PRO A 10 -1.86 11.29 -7.82
C PRO A 10 -1.65 10.79 -6.38
N VAL A 11 -2.60 11.13 -5.49
CA VAL A 11 -2.70 10.56 -4.14
C VAL A 11 -2.91 9.05 -4.25
N GLU A 12 -2.27 8.29 -3.38
CA GLU A 12 -2.45 6.83 -3.29
C GLU A 12 -3.02 6.46 -1.93
N GLU A 13 -4.15 5.79 -1.93
CA GLU A 13 -4.85 5.32 -0.72
C GLU A 13 -4.81 3.80 -0.61
N ILE A 14 -4.37 3.10 -1.66
CA ILE A 14 -4.30 1.65 -1.70
C ILE A 14 -2.88 1.18 -1.36
N CYS A 15 -2.78 0.24 -0.42
CA CYS A 15 -1.52 -0.40 -0.08
C CYS A 15 -0.92 -1.05 -1.33
N ARG A 16 0.23 -0.55 -1.76
CA ARG A 16 0.92 -1.03 -2.97
C ARG A 16 1.24 -2.53 -2.90
N VAL A 17 1.45 -3.07 -1.69
CA VAL A 17 1.84 -4.47 -1.47
C VAL A 17 0.66 -5.43 -1.55
N CYS A 18 -0.43 -5.16 -0.84
CA CYS A 18 -1.52 -6.14 -0.68
C CYS A 18 -2.89 -5.67 -1.18
N GLY A 19 -3.03 -4.40 -1.59
CA GLY A 19 -4.28 -3.85 -2.12
C GLY A 19 -5.32 -3.45 -1.07
N LEU A 20 -5.00 -3.52 0.22
CA LEU A 20 -5.90 -2.99 1.25
C LEU A 20 -6.03 -1.47 1.14
N ASP A 21 -7.24 -0.94 1.27
CA ASP A 21 -7.50 0.50 1.45
C ASP A 21 -6.90 1.00 2.77
N GLY A 22 -6.21 2.14 2.73
CA GLY A 22 -5.53 2.75 3.86
C GLY A 22 -6.42 3.58 4.78
N ASP A 23 -7.72 3.72 4.47
CA ASP A 23 -8.65 4.67 5.10
C ASP A 23 -8.16 6.12 5.04
N GLY A 24 -7.45 6.46 3.94
CA GLY A 24 -6.84 7.76 3.69
C GLY A 24 -5.55 7.66 2.87
N ALA A 25 -4.90 8.81 2.68
CA ALA A 25 -3.67 8.88 1.90
C ALA A 25 -2.54 8.06 2.55
N LEU A 26 -1.97 7.13 1.79
CA LEU A 26 -0.70 6.48 2.08
C LEU A 26 0.46 7.23 1.43
N TRP A 27 0.20 7.85 0.28
CA TRP A 27 1.10 8.76 -0.43
C TRP A 27 0.31 10.00 -0.85
N ASP A 28 0.82 11.19 -0.52
CA ASP A 28 0.12 12.44 -0.79
C ASP A 28 0.34 12.97 -2.22
N ALA A 29 -0.26 14.13 -2.50
CA ALA A 29 -0.19 14.77 -3.82
C ALA A 29 1.22 15.29 -4.18
N TYR A 30 2.20 15.21 -3.28
CA TYR A 30 3.59 15.57 -3.52
C TYR A 30 4.49 14.33 -3.58
N GLY A 31 3.90 13.13 -3.49
CA GLY A 31 4.62 11.87 -3.50
C GLY A 31 5.30 11.58 -2.16
N ALA A 32 4.89 12.23 -1.08
CA ALA A 32 5.41 11.96 0.25
C ALA A 32 4.60 10.84 0.92
N PRO A 33 5.26 9.81 1.47
CA PRO A 33 4.58 8.75 2.20
C PRO A 33 4.07 9.27 3.55
N GLN A 34 2.92 8.74 3.98
CA GLN A 34 2.32 9.06 5.28
C GLN A 34 2.75 8.09 6.39
N TYR A 35 3.64 7.14 6.08
CA TYR A 35 4.21 6.16 7.02
C TYR A 35 3.18 5.29 7.76
N HIS A 36 1.96 5.20 7.25
CA HIS A 36 0.93 4.32 7.78
C HIS A 36 1.35 2.85 7.63
N LEU A 37 1.20 2.09 8.72
CA LEU A 37 1.43 0.66 8.75
C LEU A 37 0.17 -0.07 8.25
N CYS A 38 0.31 -0.85 7.18
CA CYS A 38 -0.80 -1.65 6.68
C CYS A 38 -1.16 -2.77 7.68
N PRO A 39 -2.39 -2.84 8.23
CA PRO A 39 -2.77 -3.89 9.18
C PRO A 39 -2.87 -5.27 8.54
N CYS A 40 -2.99 -5.35 7.19
CA CYS A 40 -2.99 -6.61 6.47
C CYS A 40 -1.57 -7.15 6.25
N CYS A 41 -0.75 -6.51 5.42
CA CYS A 41 0.59 -7.06 5.09
C CYS A 41 1.71 -6.63 6.05
N GLY A 42 1.48 -5.65 6.91
CA GLY A 42 2.48 -5.15 7.86
C GLY A 42 3.56 -4.25 7.25
N VAL A 43 3.45 -3.86 5.97
CA VAL A 43 4.37 -2.90 5.34
C VAL A 43 3.94 -1.47 5.67
N ALA A 44 4.91 -0.62 6.01
CA ALA A 44 4.73 0.82 6.17
C ALA A 44 4.96 1.56 4.85
N ALA A 45 4.05 2.47 4.51
CA ALA A 45 4.18 3.34 3.36
C ALA A 45 5.48 4.16 3.43
N GLY A 46 6.24 4.21 2.34
CA GLY A 46 7.53 4.91 2.28
C GLY A 46 8.73 4.14 2.81
N LEU A 47 8.56 2.89 3.26
CA LEU A 47 9.67 2.05 3.74
C LEU A 47 9.75 0.73 2.95
N GLY A 48 8.68 -0.07 2.97
CA GLY A 48 8.65 -1.37 2.29
C GLY A 48 7.95 -1.37 0.93
N ASP A 49 7.56 -0.18 0.45
CA ASP A 49 6.80 -0.02 -0.80
C ASP A 49 7.30 1.16 -1.66
N VAL A 50 8.54 1.59 -1.47
CA VAL A 50 9.14 2.76 -2.16
C VAL A 50 9.34 2.56 -3.66
N ASP A 51 9.58 1.33 -4.08
CA ASP A 51 9.77 0.96 -5.49
C ASP A 51 9.18 -0.43 -5.78
N ARG A 52 9.20 -0.82 -7.06
CA ARG A 52 8.61 -2.09 -7.51
C ARG A 52 9.33 -3.32 -6.95
N GLU A 53 10.62 -3.26 -6.69
CA GLU A 53 11.39 -4.39 -6.16
C GLU A 53 10.98 -4.67 -4.71
N TYR A 54 10.93 -3.63 -3.87
CA TYR A 54 10.43 -3.75 -2.50
C TYR A 54 8.95 -4.16 -2.46
N VAL A 55 8.10 -3.57 -3.30
CA VAL A 55 6.68 -3.95 -3.38
C VAL A 55 6.52 -5.42 -3.73
N THR A 56 7.23 -5.90 -4.75
CA THR A 56 7.10 -7.28 -5.24
C THR A 56 7.65 -8.29 -4.24
N SER A 57 8.82 -8.01 -3.65
CA SER A 57 9.44 -8.89 -2.65
C SER A 57 8.61 -8.99 -1.36
N ASN A 58 8.12 -7.87 -0.83
CA ASN A 58 7.24 -7.89 0.34
C ASN A 58 5.91 -8.57 0.05
N ARG A 59 5.33 -8.37 -1.14
CA ARG A 59 4.11 -9.08 -1.54
C ARG A 59 4.35 -10.58 -1.62
N ALA A 60 5.45 -11.01 -2.24
CA ALA A 60 5.79 -12.42 -2.33
C ALA A 60 5.98 -13.06 -0.94
N ALA A 61 6.65 -12.36 -0.02
CA ALA A 61 6.82 -12.82 1.35
C ALA A 61 5.48 -12.96 2.10
N TRP A 62 4.60 -11.97 1.98
CA TRP A 62 3.25 -12.02 2.55
C TRP A 62 2.40 -13.14 1.93
N LEU A 63 2.47 -13.34 0.62
CA LEU A 63 1.77 -14.45 -0.04
C LEU A 63 2.32 -15.82 0.38
N ALA A 64 3.63 -15.93 0.58
CA ALA A 64 4.28 -17.15 1.05
C ALA A 64 3.87 -17.54 2.49
N SER A 65 3.48 -16.57 3.31
CA SER A 65 2.86 -16.85 4.63
C SER A 65 1.38 -17.19 4.56
N GLY A 66 0.79 -17.28 3.35
CA GLY A 66 -0.64 -17.52 3.15
C GLY A 66 -1.48 -16.23 3.08
N GLY A 67 -0.86 -15.06 3.12
CA GLY A 67 -1.56 -13.78 3.19
C GLY A 67 -2.11 -13.50 4.59
N GLU A 68 -1.41 -13.96 5.63
CA GLU A 68 -1.80 -13.72 7.01
C GLU A 68 -1.83 -12.22 7.33
N TRP A 69 -2.86 -11.81 8.06
CA TRP A 69 -2.99 -10.43 8.51
C TRP A 69 -2.03 -10.16 9.65
N LYS A 70 -1.26 -9.08 9.55
CA LYS A 70 -0.36 -8.62 10.61
C LYS A 70 -1.14 -8.28 11.88
N GLU A 71 -2.30 -7.67 11.72
CA GLU A 71 -3.25 -7.35 12.78
C GLU A 71 -4.60 -8.06 12.51
N PRO A 72 -4.76 -9.33 12.92
CA PRO A 72 -5.95 -10.14 12.57
C PRO A 72 -7.28 -9.54 13.01
N GLY A 73 -7.28 -8.67 14.04
CA GLY A 73 -8.48 -7.99 14.53
C GLY A 73 -9.08 -6.98 13.54
N PHE A 74 -8.32 -6.55 12.53
CA PHE A 74 -8.80 -5.66 11.47
C PHE A 74 -9.32 -6.43 10.25
N ARG A 75 -9.16 -7.75 10.20
CA ARG A 75 -9.60 -8.54 9.04
C ARG A 75 -11.14 -8.56 8.98
N PRO A 76 -11.77 -8.06 7.90
CA PRO A 76 -13.22 -8.03 7.81
C PRO A 76 -13.79 -9.45 7.70
N ALA A 77 -15.03 -9.61 8.18
CA ALA A 77 -15.76 -10.86 7.99
C ALA A 77 -16.02 -11.10 6.49
N GLY A 78 -15.78 -12.33 6.03
CA GLY A 78 -15.93 -12.68 4.61
C GLY A 78 -14.82 -12.15 3.70
N TRP A 79 -13.69 -11.67 4.25
CA TRP A 79 -12.55 -11.19 3.49
C TRP A 79 -12.07 -12.18 2.41
N SER A 80 -11.96 -11.70 1.17
CA SER A 80 -11.28 -12.38 0.07
C SER A 80 -9.93 -11.72 -0.21
N ARG A 81 -8.87 -12.55 -0.18
CA ARG A 81 -7.53 -12.11 -0.54
C ARG A 81 -7.44 -11.72 -2.02
N GLU A 82 -8.11 -12.47 -2.88
CA GLU A 82 -8.13 -12.26 -4.32
C GLU A 82 -8.80 -10.92 -4.67
N GLU A 83 -9.93 -10.59 -4.04
CA GLU A 83 -10.59 -9.29 -4.20
C GLU A 83 -9.70 -8.12 -3.74
N GLN A 84 -8.97 -8.31 -2.63
CA GLN A 84 -8.04 -7.30 -2.13
C GLN A 84 -6.86 -7.09 -3.09
N LEU A 85 -6.24 -8.17 -3.57
CA LEU A 85 -5.15 -8.09 -4.55
C LEU A 85 -5.58 -7.39 -5.85
N ALA A 86 -6.83 -7.54 -6.27
CA ALA A 86 -7.36 -6.89 -7.48
C ALA A 86 -7.37 -5.35 -7.38
N GLN A 87 -7.40 -4.79 -6.16
CA GLN A 87 -7.36 -3.34 -5.92
C GLN A 87 -5.98 -2.74 -6.19
N ILE A 88 -4.92 -3.55 -6.27
CA ILE A 88 -3.56 -3.04 -6.49
C ILE A 88 -3.52 -2.24 -7.81
N PRO A 89 -3.09 -0.96 -7.77
CA PRO A 89 -2.99 -0.13 -8.96
C PRO A 89 -2.07 -0.75 -10.00
N GLU A 90 -2.38 -0.61 -11.29
CA GLU A 90 -1.66 -1.26 -12.39
C GLU A 90 -0.14 -1.03 -12.36
N ARG A 91 0.31 0.17 -11.99
CA ARG A 91 1.74 0.48 -11.89
C ARG A 91 2.49 -0.34 -10.83
N TRP A 92 1.76 -0.91 -9.86
CA TRP A 92 2.28 -1.67 -8.73
C TRP A 92 1.96 -3.17 -8.81
N ARG A 93 1.21 -3.63 -9.82
CA ARG A 93 0.94 -5.07 -10.00
C ARG A 93 2.22 -5.85 -10.26
#